data_AF-A0A2N5KV94-F1
#
_entry.id   AF-A0A2N5KV94-F1
#
_cell.length_a   1.000
_cell.length_b   1.000
_cell.length_c   1.000
_cell.angle_alpha   90.00
_cell.angle_beta   90.00
_cell.angle_gamma   90.00
#
_symmetry.space_group_name_H-M   'P 1'
#
loop_
_entity.id
_entity.type
_entity.pdbx_description
1 polymer ?
#
loop_
_entity_poly.entity_id
_entity_poly.type
_entity_poly.pdbx_seq_one_letter_code
_entity_poly.pdbx_strand_id
1 'polypeptide(L)'
;MVDMTPADEGGPVPTEPDLLAPPEGPFVDLAWASEEERAGSAGSRILFPLRTGVELFSDPTAPEAVARAKQAAVLYDELIFETGLYEVSVAADGSSDWWHPQETLTDERLAESRRLQTPGTPFSLAIGAEGSGRMTEIINSPLAVSYASEYHSGILDELAALDPGWVKVLTLGNKPPHGLPEGKLFRRLNLRDRMDAALMPESRGGDGWFKRNWIIKAFNRDLIVSSMVGAAFAPTSLFVPMIERRGIAPMRYGADTLCAIVPNLGAVPWEAVLEFREHPGSAEARAMLREFEEKAAREEPEDALAYMLGVQRNVSEALFSALEAKRTRWLTKIAQEALKTVVGIVPAVGQFAGGALTAAEMGVQWRRERNSWTAALMVLRRRA
;
A
#
# COMPACT_ATOMS: atom_id res chain seq x y z
N MET A 1 19.44 18.20 51.58
CA MET A 1 18.69 19.47 51.54
C MET A 1 19.37 20.33 50.52
N VAL A 2 18.88 20.30 49.28
CA VAL A 2 19.42 21.09 48.17
C VAL A 2 18.44 22.23 47.93
N ASP A 3 18.98 23.42 48.04
CA ASP A 3 18.30 24.71 47.90
C ASP A 3 17.87 24.90 46.44
N MET A 4 16.58 25.09 46.22
CA MET A 4 16.01 25.39 44.90
C MET A 4 15.70 26.88 44.83
N THR A 5 16.68 27.67 44.38
CA THR A 5 16.44 29.04 43.91
C THR A 5 15.66 29.02 42.59
N PRO A 6 14.65 29.89 42.41
CA PRO A 6 13.87 29.95 41.19
C PRO A 6 14.69 30.54 40.04
N ALA A 7 14.61 29.90 38.88
CA ALA A 7 15.18 30.42 37.64
C ALA A 7 14.38 31.64 37.17
N ASP A 8 15.14 32.69 36.87
CA ASP A 8 14.75 34.01 36.40
C ASP A 8 13.96 33.92 35.08
N GLU A 9 12.68 34.25 35.12
CA GLU A 9 11.81 34.42 33.95
C GLU A 9 12.00 35.83 33.39
N GLY A 10 12.72 35.97 32.27
CA GLY A 10 12.93 37.27 31.64
C GLY A 10 13.46 37.26 30.21
N GLY A 11 13.35 36.15 29.48
CA GLY A 11 13.68 36.11 28.05
C GLY A 11 12.52 36.63 27.20
N PRO A 12 12.76 37.50 26.19
CA PRO A 12 11.69 37.99 25.32
C PRO A 12 11.04 36.81 24.60
N VAL A 13 9.72 36.68 24.77
CA VAL A 13 8.87 35.78 23.97
C VAL A 13 9.05 36.20 22.51
N PRO A 14 9.56 35.32 21.62
CA PRO A 14 9.61 35.65 20.21
C PRO A 14 8.17 35.76 19.69
N THR A 15 7.72 37.00 19.48
CA THR A 15 6.54 37.28 18.68
C THR A 15 6.91 36.98 17.23
N GLU A 16 6.74 35.74 16.78
CA GLU A 16 6.68 35.37 15.36
C GLU A 16 5.24 35.57 14.88
N PRO A 17 4.91 36.68 14.18
CA PRO A 17 3.57 36.89 13.64
C PRO A 17 3.36 36.14 12.31
N ASP A 18 4.43 35.59 11.72
CA ASP A 18 4.44 35.01 10.37
C ASP A 18 4.13 33.50 10.29
N LEU A 19 3.90 32.83 11.42
CA LEU A 19 3.52 31.40 11.42
C LEU A 19 2.01 31.15 11.34
N LEU A 20 1.19 32.21 11.41
CA LEU A 20 -0.27 32.10 11.49
C LEU A 20 -1.01 32.55 10.22
N ALA A 21 -0.33 33.16 9.24
CA ALA A 21 -0.92 33.32 7.92
C ALA A 21 -0.96 31.92 7.26
N PRO A 22 -2.14 31.38 6.91
CA PRO A 22 -2.18 30.22 6.03
C PRO A 22 -1.42 30.62 4.75
N PRO A 23 -0.47 29.82 4.25
CA PRO A 23 0.23 30.18 3.04
C PRO A 23 -0.79 30.33 1.92
N GLU A 24 -1.04 31.57 1.50
CA GLU A 24 -1.76 31.88 0.27
C GLU A 24 -0.81 31.56 -0.88
N GLY A 25 -0.84 30.30 -1.29
CA GLY A 25 -0.08 29.78 -2.42
C GLY A 25 -0.59 28.37 -2.75
N PRO A 26 -0.44 27.92 -4.01
CA PRO A 26 -0.61 26.51 -4.33
C PRO A 26 0.25 25.72 -3.35
N PHE A 27 -0.24 24.54 -2.93
CA PHE A 27 0.48 23.54 -2.14
C PHE A 27 2.00 23.73 -2.31
N VAL A 28 2.78 23.85 -1.23
CA VAL A 28 4.23 23.54 -1.35
C VAL A 28 4.27 22.27 -2.17
N ASP A 29 4.91 22.32 -3.33
CA ASP A 29 4.95 21.29 -4.37
C ASP A 29 5.69 20.04 -3.85
N LEU A 30 5.16 19.48 -2.76
CA LEU A 30 4.93 18.07 -2.58
C LEU A 30 3.76 17.65 -3.48
N ALA A 31 3.56 18.31 -4.64
CA ALA A 31 3.04 17.61 -5.79
C ALA A 31 3.84 16.31 -5.78
N TRP A 32 3.14 15.24 -5.45
CA TRP A 32 3.43 13.92 -5.94
C TRP A 32 4.13 14.13 -7.26
N ALA A 33 5.47 13.96 -7.27
CA ALA A 33 6.28 14.25 -8.44
C ALA A 33 5.48 13.70 -9.60
N SER A 34 5.09 14.60 -10.52
CA SER A 34 4.17 14.24 -11.60
C SER A 34 4.63 12.90 -12.16
N GLU A 35 3.73 11.99 -12.52
CA GLU A 35 4.15 10.66 -13.01
C GLU A 35 5.26 10.77 -14.07
N GLU A 36 5.30 11.88 -14.81
CA GLU A 36 6.36 12.32 -15.72
C GLU A 36 7.74 12.57 -15.08
N GLU A 37 7.86 13.18 -13.89
CA GLU A 37 9.14 13.34 -13.17
C GLU A 37 9.64 12.01 -12.58
N ARG A 38 8.76 11.06 -12.25
CA ARG A 38 9.13 9.69 -11.84
C ARG A 38 9.54 8.80 -13.02
N ALA A 39 9.07 9.12 -14.24
CA ALA A 39 9.31 8.33 -15.45
C ALA A 39 10.79 8.28 -15.89
N GLY A 40 11.69 8.98 -15.20
CA GLY A 40 13.12 9.04 -15.54
C GLY A 40 13.91 7.74 -15.39
N SER A 41 13.62 6.86 -14.42
CA SER A 41 14.22 5.50 -14.34
C SER A 41 13.78 4.65 -13.13
N ALA A 42 13.01 5.18 -12.18
CA ALA A 42 12.67 4.46 -10.97
C ALA A 42 11.32 3.75 -11.14
N GLY A 43 11.32 2.42 -11.15
CA GLY A 43 10.09 1.63 -11.17
C GLY A 43 9.12 2.03 -10.05
N SER A 44 7.85 1.70 -10.22
CA SER A 44 6.77 1.99 -9.27
C SER A 44 7.05 1.40 -7.89
N ARG A 45 6.95 2.21 -6.82
CA ARG A 45 7.23 1.79 -5.44
C ARG A 45 6.05 2.05 -4.52
N ILE A 46 5.86 1.18 -3.54
CA ILE A 46 4.88 1.35 -2.47
C ILE A 46 5.50 1.11 -1.09
N LEU A 47 5.19 2.00 -0.17
CA LEU A 47 5.53 1.96 1.24
C LEU A 47 4.35 1.38 2.03
N PHE A 48 4.67 0.43 2.91
CA PHE A 48 3.83 -0.11 3.96
C PHE A 48 4.36 0.40 5.31
N PRO A 49 3.91 1.60 5.73
CA PRO A 49 4.34 2.16 7.00
C PRO A 49 3.48 1.60 8.15
N LEU A 50 4.06 1.51 9.34
CA LEU A 50 3.35 0.96 10.50
C LEU A 50 2.18 1.86 10.92
N ARG A 51 2.41 3.18 11.01
CA ARG A 51 1.46 4.15 11.60
C ARG A 51 0.15 4.31 10.84
N THR A 52 0.21 4.40 9.52
CA THR A 52 -0.99 4.41 8.68
C THR A 52 -1.47 3.01 8.29
N GLY A 53 -0.76 1.97 8.75
CA GLY A 53 -1.10 0.56 8.64
C GLY A 53 -1.69 -0.05 9.93
N VAL A 54 -2.11 0.75 10.91
CA VAL A 54 -2.55 0.26 12.25
C VAL A 54 -3.86 -0.50 12.34
N GLU A 55 -4.72 -0.48 11.32
CA GLU A 55 -5.98 -1.23 11.37
C GLU A 55 -5.86 -2.71 11.00
N LEU A 56 -4.64 -3.22 10.78
CA LEU A 56 -4.41 -4.59 10.30
C LEU A 56 -5.03 -5.68 11.16
N PHE A 57 -5.28 -5.41 12.45
CA PHE A 57 -5.90 -6.37 13.37
C PHE A 57 -7.32 -6.01 13.80
N SER A 58 -7.82 -4.81 13.49
CA SER A 58 -9.05 -4.26 14.11
C SER A 58 -10.22 -4.03 13.16
N ASP A 59 -9.98 -3.86 11.86
CA ASP A 59 -11.03 -3.64 10.88
C ASP A 59 -11.34 -4.95 10.11
N PRO A 60 -12.48 -5.63 10.37
CA PRO A 60 -12.86 -6.83 9.63
C PRO A 60 -13.21 -6.56 8.17
N THR A 61 -13.37 -5.28 7.78
CA THR A 61 -13.67 -4.85 6.41
C THR A 61 -12.42 -4.49 5.62
N ALA A 62 -11.29 -4.24 6.30
CA ALA A 62 -10.01 -4.04 5.65
C ALA A 62 -9.42 -5.39 5.21
N PRO A 63 -8.88 -5.50 3.99
CA PRO A 63 -8.15 -6.71 3.62
C PRO A 63 -6.97 -6.92 4.56
N GLU A 64 -6.74 -8.17 4.98
CA GLU A 64 -5.62 -8.53 5.84
C GLU A 64 -4.28 -8.02 5.27
N ALA A 65 -3.32 -7.72 6.15
CA ALA A 65 -2.01 -7.19 5.77
C ALA A 65 -1.36 -7.99 4.63
N VAL A 66 -1.44 -9.32 4.73
CA VAL A 66 -0.90 -10.27 3.76
C VAL A 66 -1.56 -10.09 2.40
N ALA A 67 -2.88 -9.98 2.34
CA ALA A 67 -3.61 -9.76 1.09
C ALA A 67 -3.21 -8.45 0.43
N ARG A 68 -3.09 -7.36 1.21
CA ARG A 68 -2.65 -6.05 0.71
C ARG A 68 -1.21 -6.09 0.19
N ALA A 69 -0.31 -6.77 0.91
CA ALA A 69 1.07 -6.94 0.50
C ALA A 69 1.19 -7.77 -0.80
N LYS A 70 0.43 -8.87 -0.93
CA LYS A 70 0.38 -9.67 -2.17
C LYS A 70 -0.18 -8.88 -3.34
N GLN A 71 -1.24 -8.11 -3.10
CA GLN A 71 -1.81 -7.21 -4.10
C GLN A 71 -0.77 -6.19 -4.58
N ALA A 72 -0.08 -5.52 -3.65
CA ALA A 72 1.00 -4.62 -3.99
C ALA A 72 2.15 -5.32 -4.74
N ALA A 73 2.53 -6.53 -4.35
CA ALA A 73 3.57 -7.31 -5.01
C ALA A 73 3.21 -7.67 -6.46
N VAL A 74 1.92 -7.73 -6.80
CA VAL A 74 1.48 -7.86 -8.18
C VAL A 74 1.56 -6.51 -8.91
N LEU A 75 1.17 -5.41 -8.26
CA LEU A 75 0.94 -4.11 -8.90
C LEU A 75 2.14 -3.16 -8.97
N TYR A 76 3.15 -3.33 -8.11
CA TYR A 76 4.30 -2.43 -8.00
C TYR A 76 5.62 -3.12 -8.35
N ASP A 77 6.62 -2.36 -8.72
CA ASP A 77 7.95 -2.88 -9.01
C ASP A 77 8.76 -3.13 -7.73
N GLU A 78 8.58 -2.31 -6.70
CA GLU A 78 9.26 -2.45 -5.40
C GLU A 78 8.30 -2.25 -4.23
N LEU A 79 8.44 -3.08 -3.19
CA LEU A 79 7.69 -2.96 -1.94
C LEU A 79 8.66 -2.59 -0.82
N ILE A 80 8.29 -1.59 -0.03
CA ILE A 80 9.08 -1.07 1.08
C ILE A 80 8.26 -1.25 2.35
N PHE A 81 8.77 -2.02 3.31
CA PHE A 81 8.10 -2.24 4.59
C PHE A 81 8.82 -1.50 5.72
N GLU A 82 8.08 -0.77 6.55
CA GLU A 82 8.61 -0.31 7.84
C GLU A 82 8.68 -1.50 8.80
N THR A 83 9.87 -1.75 9.36
CA THR A 83 10.07 -2.84 10.33
C THR A 83 9.77 -2.41 11.76
N GLY A 84 9.27 -3.37 12.53
CA GLY A 84 8.99 -3.27 13.95
C GLY A 84 7.53 -3.56 14.25
N LEU A 85 7.14 -3.24 15.47
CA LEU A 85 5.76 -3.24 15.93
C LEU A 85 5.42 -1.83 16.37
N TYR A 86 4.29 -1.32 15.89
CA TYR A 86 3.75 -0.05 16.35
C TYR A 86 2.43 -0.31 17.07
N GLU A 87 2.30 0.24 18.26
CA GLU A 87 1.13 0.13 19.12
C GLU A 87 0.65 1.51 19.51
N VAL A 88 -0.67 1.69 19.55
CA VAL A 88 -1.28 2.92 20.03
C VAL A 88 -2.49 2.60 20.90
N SER A 89 -2.57 3.25 22.04
CA SER A 89 -3.71 3.25 22.95
C SER A 89 -4.24 4.68 23.04
N VAL A 90 -5.53 4.86 22.81
CA VAL A 90 -6.20 6.16 22.92
C VAL A 90 -7.30 6.09 23.95
N ALA A 91 -7.32 7.06 24.86
CA ALA A 91 -8.34 7.28 25.87
C ALA A 91 -8.88 8.73 25.77
N ALA A 92 -9.88 9.07 26.58
CA ALA A 92 -10.52 10.38 26.55
C ALA A 92 -9.59 11.53 26.99
N ASP A 93 -8.64 11.25 27.88
CA ASP A 93 -7.69 12.19 28.49
C ASP A 93 -6.27 12.11 27.90
N GLY A 94 -6.02 11.19 26.97
CA GLY A 94 -4.71 11.03 26.37
C GLY A 94 -4.59 9.97 25.30
N SER A 95 -3.42 9.91 24.68
CA SER A 95 -3.01 8.82 23.80
C SER A 95 -1.56 8.46 24.07
N SER A 96 -1.25 7.18 24.02
CA SER A 96 0.11 6.65 24.10
C SER A 96 0.41 5.88 22.83
N ASP A 97 1.57 6.11 22.23
CA ASP A 97 2.04 5.33 21.10
C ASP A 97 3.49 4.86 21.31
N TRP A 98 3.75 3.62 20.91
CA TRP A 98 5.03 2.95 21.10
C TRP A 98 5.47 2.33 19.78
N TRP A 99 6.75 2.48 19.48
CA TRP A 99 7.40 1.73 18.43
C TRP A 99 8.45 0.83 19.06
N HIS A 100 8.34 -0.45 18.74
CA HIS A 100 9.25 -1.49 19.19
C HIS A 100 10.11 -1.92 17.99
N PRO A 101 11.45 -1.78 18.08
CA PRO A 101 12.34 -2.27 17.03
C PRO A 101 12.24 -3.80 16.91
N GLN A 102 12.46 -4.31 15.69
CA GLN A 102 12.31 -5.74 15.37
C GLN A 102 13.13 -6.64 16.29
N GLU A 103 14.34 -6.21 16.67
CA GLU A 103 15.27 -6.97 17.50
C GLU A 103 14.76 -7.17 18.94
N THR A 104 13.71 -6.44 19.33
CA THR A 104 13.09 -6.53 20.66
C THR A 104 11.76 -7.29 20.65
N LEU A 105 11.31 -7.77 19.49
CA LEU A 105 10.03 -8.46 19.36
C LEU A 105 10.16 -9.94 19.73
N THR A 106 9.25 -10.41 20.58
CA THR A 106 9.07 -11.84 20.87
C THR A 106 7.71 -12.30 20.36
N ASP A 107 7.54 -13.61 20.16
CA ASP A 107 6.27 -14.19 19.73
C ASP A 107 5.15 -13.89 20.74
N GLU A 108 5.46 -13.87 22.04
CA GLU A 108 4.50 -13.51 23.08
C GLU A 108 4.04 -12.06 22.95
N ARG A 109 4.97 -11.14 22.66
CA ARG A 109 4.63 -9.72 22.46
C ARG A 109 3.76 -9.53 21.23
N LEU A 110 4.10 -10.17 20.12
CA LEU A 110 3.29 -10.14 18.90
C LEU A 110 1.88 -10.71 19.15
N ALA A 111 1.79 -11.85 19.85
CA ALA A 111 0.51 -12.46 20.22
C ALA A 111 -0.31 -11.57 21.16
N GLU A 112 0.34 -10.83 22.07
CA GLU A 112 -0.31 -9.86 22.94
C GLU A 112 -0.85 -8.65 22.16
N SER A 113 -0.04 -8.02 21.32
CA SER A 113 -0.41 -6.83 20.55
C SER A 113 -1.53 -7.09 19.53
N ARG A 114 -1.65 -8.32 19.05
CA ARG A 114 -2.76 -8.76 18.19
C ARG A 114 -4.08 -8.94 18.96
N ARG A 115 -4.06 -9.04 20.28
CA ARG A 115 -5.29 -9.08 21.09
C ARG A 115 -5.83 -7.66 21.17
N LEU A 116 -6.82 -7.37 20.33
CA LEU A 116 -7.56 -6.12 20.41
C LEU A 116 -8.08 -5.93 21.83
N GLN A 117 -7.67 -4.84 22.46
CA GLN A 117 -8.22 -4.46 23.75
C GLN A 117 -9.65 -3.96 23.55
N THR A 118 -10.57 -4.45 24.38
CA THR A 118 -11.97 -4.06 24.33
C THR A 118 -12.11 -2.59 24.74
N PRO A 119 -12.80 -1.74 23.96
CA PRO A 119 -13.15 -0.39 24.38
C PRO A 119 -13.84 -0.40 25.76
N GLY A 120 -13.49 0.56 26.62
CA GLY A 120 -13.96 0.64 28.00
C GLY A 120 -13.07 -0.07 29.02
N THR A 121 -12.06 -0.84 28.59
CA THR A 121 -11.08 -1.45 29.52
C THR A 121 -10.33 -0.35 30.28
N PRO A 122 -10.13 -0.46 31.61
CA PRO A 122 -9.32 0.49 32.36
C PRO A 122 -7.92 0.61 31.77
N PHE A 123 -7.50 1.84 31.44
CA PHE A 123 -6.19 2.14 30.90
C PHE A 123 -5.55 3.24 31.76
N SER A 124 -4.36 2.94 32.30
CA SER A 124 -3.56 3.92 33.03
C SER A 124 -2.15 3.94 32.47
N LEU A 125 -1.64 5.14 32.22
CA LEU A 125 -0.24 5.39 31.91
C LEU A 125 0.32 6.29 33.00
N ALA A 126 1.40 5.83 33.64
CA ALA A 126 2.08 6.59 34.65
C ALA A 126 3.55 6.79 34.28
N ILE A 127 4.06 7.99 34.53
CA ILE A 127 5.48 8.34 34.37
C ILE A 127 6.09 8.53 35.75
N GLY A 128 7.22 7.89 36.00
CA GLY A 128 7.99 8.04 37.23
C GLY A 128 9.46 8.28 36.93
N ALA A 129 10.13 9.02 37.80
CA ALA A 129 11.58 9.15 37.74
C ALA A 129 12.22 7.84 38.24
N GLU A 130 13.21 7.34 37.51
CA GLU A 130 13.93 6.13 37.87
C GLU A 130 14.51 6.25 39.29
N GLY A 131 14.32 5.21 40.11
CA GLY A 131 14.79 5.18 41.50
C GLY A 131 13.97 5.99 42.52
N SER A 132 12.99 6.79 42.08
CA SER A 132 12.20 7.63 43.00
C SER A 132 11.05 6.90 43.71
N GLY A 133 10.60 5.76 43.17
CA GLY A 133 9.41 5.05 43.63
C GLY A 133 8.09 5.83 43.48
N ARG A 134 8.11 7.05 42.91
CA ARG A 134 6.94 7.89 42.69
C ARG A 134 6.51 7.81 41.22
N MET A 135 5.30 7.32 40.99
CA MET A 135 4.64 7.31 39.69
C MET A 135 3.58 8.40 39.65
N THR A 136 3.54 9.19 38.57
CA THR A 136 2.47 10.17 38.31
C THR A 136 1.64 9.66 37.15
N GLU A 137 0.37 9.38 37.39
CA GLU A 137 -0.57 9.02 36.33
C GLU A 137 -0.79 10.23 35.42
N ILE A 138 -0.55 10.04 34.12
CA ILE A 138 -0.77 11.06 33.08
C ILE A 138 -2.00 10.73 32.23
N ILE A 139 -2.41 9.46 32.22
CA ILE A 139 -3.63 8.96 31.61
C ILE A 139 -4.26 8.03 32.62
N ASN A 140 -5.52 8.24 32.96
CA ASN A 140 -6.30 7.34 33.81
C ASN A 140 -7.76 7.42 33.38
N SER A 141 -8.05 6.78 32.25
CA SER A 141 -9.38 6.78 31.64
C SER A 141 -9.63 5.44 30.94
N PRO A 142 -10.90 5.05 30.76
CA PRO A 142 -11.22 3.89 29.94
C PRO A 142 -10.65 4.04 28.53
N LEU A 143 -10.12 2.95 27.98
CA LEU A 143 -9.59 2.89 26.63
C LEU A 143 -10.71 3.16 25.62
N ALA A 144 -10.55 4.16 24.76
CA ALA A 144 -11.47 4.41 23.66
C ALA A 144 -11.16 3.49 22.47
N VAL A 145 -9.88 3.33 22.13
CA VAL A 145 -9.43 2.43 21.07
C VAL A 145 -7.97 2.02 21.25
N SER A 146 -7.64 0.82 20.79
CA SER A 146 -6.27 0.32 20.68
C SER A 146 -6.01 -0.16 19.27
N TYR A 147 -4.86 0.20 18.71
CA TYR A 147 -4.43 -0.30 17.43
C TYR A 147 -3.01 -0.86 17.51
N ALA A 148 -2.70 -1.78 16.61
CA ALA A 148 -1.37 -2.33 16.44
C ALA A 148 -1.11 -2.66 14.97
N SER A 149 0.15 -2.58 14.56
CA SER A 149 0.58 -2.99 13.22
C SER A 149 1.97 -3.59 13.27
N GLU A 150 2.17 -4.62 12.47
CA GLU A 150 3.46 -5.19 12.13
C GLU A 150 3.34 -5.89 10.76
N TYR A 151 4.48 -6.12 10.11
CA TYR A 151 4.56 -6.77 8.80
C TYR A 151 5.46 -8.01 8.82
N HIS A 152 5.84 -8.51 9.99
CA HIS A 152 6.70 -9.68 10.11
C HIS A 152 5.93 -10.95 9.80
N SER A 153 4.86 -11.19 10.55
CA SER A 153 4.12 -12.42 10.41
C SER A 153 3.30 -12.47 9.12
N GLY A 154 3.51 -13.54 8.35
CA GLY A 154 2.81 -13.80 7.09
C GLY A 154 3.33 -13.00 5.88
N ILE A 155 4.27 -12.06 6.10
CA ILE A 155 4.85 -11.24 5.03
C ILE A 155 6.36 -11.32 5.07
N LEU A 156 7.03 -10.56 5.96
CA LEU A 156 8.50 -10.49 5.93
C LEU A 156 9.15 -11.83 6.31
N ASP A 157 8.57 -12.60 7.24
CA ASP A 157 9.11 -13.92 7.62
C ASP A 157 9.03 -14.92 6.45
N GLU A 158 7.90 -14.95 5.73
CA GLU A 158 7.72 -15.82 4.56
C GLU A 158 8.60 -15.36 3.38
N LEU A 159 8.68 -14.05 3.15
CA LEU A 159 9.49 -13.47 2.07
C LEU A 159 11.00 -13.59 2.35
N ALA A 160 11.44 -13.60 3.61
CA ALA A 160 12.84 -13.76 3.98
C ALA A 160 13.42 -15.10 3.47
N ALA A 161 12.61 -16.17 3.47
CA ALA A 161 13.03 -17.47 2.93
C ALA A 161 13.18 -17.45 1.40
N LEU A 162 12.45 -16.56 0.71
CA LEU A 162 12.45 -16.43 -0.74
C LEU A 162 13.45 -15.38 -1.26
N ASP A 163 13.95 -14.49 -0.38
CA ASP A 163 14.88 -13.39 -0.65
C ASP A 163 14.61 -12.61 -1.97
N PRO A 164 13.39 -12.09 -2.17
CA PRO A 164 13.07 -11.36 -3.37
C PRO A 164 13.80 -10.00 -3.41
N GLY A 165 14.57 -9.75 -4.48
CA GLY A 165 15.29 -8.47 -4.66
C GLY A 165 14.41 -7.20 -4.73
N TRP A 166 13.10 -7.36 -4.89
CA TRP A 166 12.10 -6.29 -4.97
C TRP A 166 11.45 -5.92 -3.62
N VAL A 167 11.80 -6.60 -2.53
CA VAL A 167 11.39 -6.22 -1.17
C VAL A 167 12.51 -5.43 -0.51
N LYS A 168 12.16 -4.30 0.11
CA LYS A 168 13.04 -3.48 0.93
C LYS A 168 12.44 -3.35 2.32
N VAL A 169 13.32 -3.26 3.31
CA VAL A 169 12.94 -3.03 4.70
C VAL A 169 13.58 -1.73 5.17
N LEU A 170 12.81 -0.91 5.87
CA LEU A 170 13.26 0.35 6.45
C LEU A 170 12.97 0.36 7.95
N THR A 171 13.97 0.75 8.73
CA THR A 171 13.79 1.05 10.15
C THR A 171 13.54 2.53 10.29
N LEU A 172 12.33 2.90 10.66
CA LEU A 172 11.95 4.30 10.84
C LEU A 172 11.72 4.58 12.32
N GLY A 173 12.44 5.55 12.86
CA GLY A 173 12.25 5.99 14.23
C GLY A 173 10.88 6.64 14.47
N ASN A 174 10.63 7.01 15.73
CA ASN A 174 9.34 7.58 16.15
C ASN A 174 9.00 8.91 15.48
N LYS A 175 9.98 9.81 15.34
CA LYS A 175 9.76 11.18 14.85
C LYS A 175 10.90 11.63 13.97
N PRO A 176 10.63 12.37 12.88
CA PRO A 176 11.67 13.07 12.14
C PRO A 176 12.43 14.04 13.08
N PRO A 177 13.76 14.13 13.00
CA PRO A 177 14.54 15.03 13.84
C PRO A 177 14.13 16.50 13.67
N HIS A 178 13.88 17.20 14.77
CA HIS A 178 13.34 18.57 14.76
C HIS A 178 14.16 19.60 13.99
N GLY A 179 15.49 19.42 13.95
CA GLY A 179 16.42 20.35 13.29
C GLY A 179 16.45 20.21 11.76
N LEU A 180 15.98 19.09 11.22
CA LEU A 180 16.05 18.79 9.80
C LEU A 180 14.84 19.36 9.02
N PRO A 181 14.96 19.59 7.70
CA PRO A 181 13.87 20.08 6.86
C PRO A 181 12.57 19.29 7.04
N GLU A 182 12.66 17.97 7.14
CA GLU A 182 11.54 17.04 7.30
C GLU A 182 10.83 17.24 8.64
N GLY A 183 11.59 17.48 9.72
CA GLY A 183 11.03 17.77 11.04
C GLY A 183 10.34 19.14 11.12
N LYS A 184 10.80 20.12 10.33
CA LYS A 184 10.11 21.41 10.17
C LYS A 184 8.81 21.24 9.37
N LEU A 185 8.87 20.52 8.26
CA LEU A 185 7.70 20.22 7.43
C LEU A 185 6.63 19.45 8.22
N PHE A 186 7.02 18.41 8.96
CA PHE A 186 6.13 17.62 9.80
C PHE A 186 5.37 18.48 10.82
N ARG A 187 6.05 19.41 11.49
CA ARG A 187 5.40 20.33 12.44
C ARG A 187 4.42 21.27 11.75
N ARG A 188 4.79 21.81 10.58
CA ARG A 188 3.94 22.71 9.81
C ARG A 188 2.65 22.02 9.35
N LEU A 189 2.77 20.81 8.77
CA LEU A 189 1.61 20.02 8.33
C LEU A 189 0.70 19.68 9.51
N ASN A 190 1.27 19.25 10.63
CA ASN A 190 0.50 18.94 11.83
C ASN A 190 -0.24 20.15 12.40
N LEU A 191 0.40 21.32 12.46
CA LEU A 191 -0.25 22.54 12.94
C LEU A 191 -1.43 22.90 12.03
N ARG A 192 -1.19 22.91 10.71
CA ARG A 192 -2.22 23.19 9.70
C ARG A 192 -3.43 22.27 9.86
N ASP A 193 -3.22 20.96 9.87
CA ASP A 193 -4.33 19.98 9.94
C ASP A 193 -5.04 20.00 11.29
N ARG A 194 -4.31 20.28 12.39
CA ARG A 194 -4.94 20.45 13.70
C ARG A 194 -5.88 21.65 13.72
N MET A 195 -5.52 22.74 13.05
CA MET A 195 -6.32 23.96 12.94
C MET A 195 -7.48 23.83 11.94
N ASP A 196 -7.44 22.82 11.07
CA ASP A 196 -8.47 22.58 10.05
C ASP A 196 -9.79 22.13 10.67
N ALA A 197 -10.74 23.06 10.74
CA ALA A 197 -12.06 22.86 11.32
C ALA A 197 -12.90 21.80 10.61
N ALA A 198 -12.69 21.62 9.31
CA ALA A 198 -13.46 20.70 8.48
C ALA A 198 -12.92 19.27 8.53
N LEU A 199 -11.67 19.10 8.99
CA LEU A 199 -11.05 17.79 9.10
C LEU A 199 -11.49 17.11 10.40
N MET A 200 -12.30 16.05 10.28
CA MET A 200 -12.84 15.25 11.40
C MET A 200 -13.52 16.14 12.46
N PRO A 201 -14.59 16.89 12.08
CA PRO A 201 -15.23 17.87 12.95
C PRO A 201 -15.81 17.26 14.23
N GLU A 202 -16.32 16.04 14.15
CA GLU A 202 -16.86 15.26 15.27
C GLU A 202 -15.79 14.94 16.33
N SER A 203 -14.53 14.90 15.93
CA SER A 203 -13.39 14.55 16.78
C SER A 203 -12.56 15.77 17.21
N ARG A 204 -13.07 17.00 16.99
CA ARG A 204 -12.32 18.23 17.27
C ARG A 204 -12.28 18.62 18.75
N GLY A 205 -13.21 18.12 19.56
CA GLY A 205 -13.27 18.36 21.00
C GLY A 205 -13.71 17.12 21.76
N GLY A 206 -13.72 17.21 23.10
CA GLY A 206 -14.07 16.10 23.98
C GLY A 206 -13.20 14.86 23.75
N ASP A 207 -13.80 13.69 23.89
CA ASP A 207 -13.13 12.39 23.91
C ASP A 207 -12.45 12.02 22.57
N GLY A 208 -12.85 12.64 21.45
CA GLY A 208 -12.30 12.38 20.12
C GLY A 208 -10.97 13.10 19.82
N TRP A 209 -10.60 14.10 20.61
CA TRP A 209 -9.46 14.98 20.32
C TRP A 209 -8.13 14.25 20.20
N PHE A 210 -7.86 13.32 21.12
CA PHE A 210 -6.59 12.58 21.13
C PHE A 210 -6.48 11.63 19.94
N LYS A 211 -7.58 10.94 19.58
CA LYS A 211 -7.65 10.10 18.38
C LYS A 211 -7.37 10.93 17.13
N ARG A 212 -8.07 12.05 16.96
CA ARG A 212 -7.87 12.98 15.83
C ARG A 212 -6.42 13.45 15.72
N ASN A 213 -5.84 13.90 16.82
CA ASN A 213 -4.47 14.41 16.84
C ASN A 213 -3.44 13.33 16.51
N TRP A 214 -3.67 12.09 16.97
CA TRP A 214 -2.82 10.97 16.60
C TRP A 214 -2.95 10.61 15.12
N ILE A 215 -4.17 10.53 14.56
CA ILE A 215 -4.40 10.30 13.11
C ILE A 215 -3.63 11.31 12.26
N ILE A 216 -3.74 12.60 12.59
CA ILE A 216 -3.03 13.69 11.89
C ILE A 216 -1.50 13.46 11.93
N LYS A 217 -0.95 13.14 13.11
CA LYS A 217 0.49 12.92 13.28
C LYS A 217 0.96 11.68 12.53
N ALA A 218 0.24 10.57 12.63
CA ALA A 218 0.55 9.32 11.93
C ALA A 218 0.58 9.55 10.41
N PHE A 219 -0.49 10.12 9.86
CA PHE A 219 -0.61 10.40 8.43
C PHE A 219 0.49 11.32 7.90
N ASN A 220 0.70 12.47 8.55
CA ASN A 220 1.70 13.44 8.07
C ASN A 220 3.13 12.91 8.18
N ARG A 221 3.41 12.03 9.14
CA ARG A 221 4.72 11.38 9.26
C ARG A 221 4.94 10.46 8.08
N ASP A 222 3.98 9.59 7.79
CA ASP A 222 4.11 8.59 6.72
C ASP A 222 4.07 9.22 5.33
N LEU A 223 3.32 10.30 5.14
CA LEU A 223 3.33 11.11 3.91
C LEU A 223 4.72 11.70 3.62
N ILE A 224 5.40 12.20 4.65
CA ILE A 224 6.77 12.73 4.49
C ILE A 224 7.74 11.59 4.14
N VAL A 225 7.65 10.47 4.87
CA VAL A 225 8.51 9.31 4.60
C VAL A 225 8.30 8.78 3.19
N SER A 226 7.04 8.63 2.75
CA SER A 226 6.72 8.14 1.40
C SER A 226 7.32 9.05 0.32
N SER A 227 7.24 10.37 0.53
CA SER A 227 7.89 11.36 -0.34
C SER A 227 9.42 11.20 -0.36
N MET A 228 10.05 10.98 0.80
CA MET A 228 11.51 10.82 0.89
C MET A 228 12.02 9.58 0.16
N VAL A 229 11.27 8.48 0.19
CA VAL A 229 11.66 7.21 -0.45
C VAL A 229 11.15 7.10 -1.89
N GLY A 230 10.42 8.11 -2.38
CA GLY A 230 9.86 8.14 -3.72
C GLY A 230 8.79 7.06 -3.93
N ALA A 231 8.00 6.74 -2.90
CA ALA A 231 6.98 5.70 -2.95
C ALA A 231 5.57 6.28 -2.75
N ALA A 232 4.57 5.60 -3.33
CA ALA A 232 3.21 5.68 -2.84
C ALA A 232 3.14 5.07 -1.43
N PHE A 233 2.13 5.40 -0.64
CA PHE A 233 1.84 4.66 0.60
C PHE A 233 0.36 4.39 0.68
N ALA A 234 -0.01 3.19 1.13
CA ALA A 234 -1.40 2.78 1.22
C ALA A 234 -1.87 2.86 2.69
N PRO A 235 -2.46 3.98 3.12
CA PRO A 235 -3.04 4.06 4.45
C PRO A 235 -4.31 3.19 4.55
N THR A 236 -4.73 2.86 5.78
CA THR A 236 -6.00 2.14 6.03
C THR A 236 -7.22 3.07 5.97
N SER A 237 -8.42 2.50 6.10
CA SER A 237 -9.71 3.21 6.04
C SER A 237 -9.81 4.32 7.09
N LEU A 238 -9.17 4.17 8.26
CA LEU A 238 -9.06 5.20 9.30
C LEU A 238 -8.59 6.57 8.81
N PHE A 239 -7.78 6.58 7.75
CA PHE A 239 -7.12 7.76 7.24
C PHE A 239 -7.81 8.33 6.00
N VAL A 240 -8.94 7.76 5.55
CA VAL A 240 -9.74 8.30 4.43
C VAL A 240 -10.04 9.80 4.60
N PRO A 241 -10.43 10.31 5.79
CA PRO A 241 -10.65 11.75 5.94
C PRO A 241 -9.41 12.61 5.62
N MET A 242 -8.20 12.09 5.87
CA MET A 242 -6.96 12.78 5.53
C MET A 242 -6.72 12.78 4.01
N ILE A 243 -6.96 11.64 3.34
CA ILE A 243 -6.80 11.48 1.90
C ILE A 243 -7.74 12.43 1.16
N GLU A 244 -9.02 12.39 1.50
CA GLU A 244 -10.07 13.24 0.92
C GLU A 244 -9.76 14.73 1.15
N ARG A 245 -9.42 15.10 2.38
CA ARG A 245 -9.12 16.50 2.72
C ARG A 245 -7.91 17.04 1.97
N ARG A 246 -6.94 16.17 1.66
CA ARG A 246 -5.74 16.52 0.90
C ARG A 246 -5.95 16.48 -0.61
N GLY A 247 -7.10 16.03 -1.09
CA GLY A 247 -7.34 15.79 -2.51
C GLY A 247 -6.37 14.77 -3.10
N ILE A 248 -5.86 13.85 -2.28
CA ILE A 248 -5.02 12.76 -2.75
C ILE A 248 -5.97 11.81 -3.49
N ALA A 249 -5.80 11.71 -4.81
CA ALA A 249 -6.63 10.85 -5.61
C ALA A 249 -6.56 9.41 -5.05
N PRO A 250 -7.70 8.70 -4.93
CA PRO A 250 -7.67 7.29 -4.60
C PRO A 250 -6.76 6.59 -5.60
N MET A 251 -5.88 5.78 -5.05
CA MET A 251 -4.73 5.23 -5.74
C MET A 251 -5.18 4.13 -6.73
N ARG A 252 -5.32 4.49 -8.01
CA ARG A 252 -5.79 3.63 -9.13
C ARG A 252 -4.68 2.76 -9.71
N TYR A 253 -4.16 1.83 -8.91
CA TYR A 253 -3.01 1.02 -9.34
C TYR A 253 -3.36 -0.34 -9.94
N GLY A 254 -4.64 -0.63 -10.22
CA GLY A 254 -5.10 -1.93 -10.69
C GLY A 254 -5.59 -2.86 -9.56
N ALA A 255 -5.82 -2.31 -8.36
CA ALA A 255 -6.26 -3.03 -7.18
C ALA A 255 -7.61 -3.73 -7.37
N ASP A 256 -8.63 -2.99 -7.80
CA ASP A 256 -9.99 -3.47 -7.99
C ASP A 256 -10.07 -4.43 -9.18
N THR A 257 -9.34 -4.10 -10.24
CA THR A 257 -9.17 -4.96 -11.41
C THR A 257 -8.55 -6.31 -11.03
N LEU A 258 -7.49 -6.30 -10.22
CA LEU A 258 -6.83 -7.51 -9.78
C LEU A 258 -7.76 -8.37 -8.92
N CYS A 259 -8.53 -7.76 -8.02
CA CYS A 259 -9.54 -8.45 -7.23
C CYS A 259 -10.63 -9.10 -8.09
N ALA A 260 -10.99 -8.51 -9.23
CA ALA A 260 -11.92 -9.11 -10.17
C ALA A 260 -11.35 -10.34 -10.91
N ILE A 261 -10.04 -10.37 -11.16
CA ILE A 261 -9.37 -11.46 -11.91
C ILE A 261 -8.94 -12.61 -10.99
N VAL A 262 -8.39 -12.28 -9.83
CA VAL A 262 -7.88 -13.22 -8.82
C VAL A 262 -8.59 -12.92 -7.50
N PRO A 263 -9.86 -13.32 -7.36
CA PRO A 263 -10.57 -13.18 -6.10
C PRO A 263 -9.83 -14.01 -5.04
N ASN A 264 -9.57 -13.41 -3.88
CA ASN A 264 -8.82 -14.03 -2.79
C ASN A 264 -7.29 -14.19 -3.03
N LEU A 265 -6.64 -13.16 -3.58
CA LEU A 265 -5.18 -13.12 -3.68
C LEU A 265 -4.45 -13.34 -2.33
N GLY A 266 -5.11 -13.07 -1.20
CA GLY A 266 -4.57 -13.36 0.14
C GLY A 266 -4.21 -14.84 0.34
N ALA A 267 -4.99 -15.76 -0.22
CA ALA A 267 -4.77 -17.21 -0.12
C ALA A 267 -3.69 -17.74 -1.09
N VAL A 268 -3.29 -16.94 -2.09
CA VAL A 268 -2.27 -17.35 -3.06
C VAL A 268 -0.90 -17.42 -2.37
N PRO A 269 -0.15 -18.53 -2.44
CA PRO A 269 1.15 -18.65 -1.79
C PRO A 269 2.17 -17.66 -2.38
N TRP A 270 3.14 -17.20 -1.57
CA TRP A 270 4.15 -16.22 -2.02
C TRP A 270 4.99 -16.71 -3.19
N GLU A 271 5.22 -18.02 -3.32
CA GLU A 271 5.92 -18.63 -4.45
C GLU A 271 5.19 -18.39 -5.77
N ALA A 272 3.86 -18.39 -5.77
CA ALA A 272 3.07 -18.08 -6.95
C ALA A 272 3.13 -16.59 -7.31
N VAL A 273 3.26 -15.72 -6.30
CA VAL A 273 3.50 -14.29 -6.51
C VAL A 273 4.90 -14.06 -7.10
N LEU A 274 5.93 -14.79 -6.63
CA LEU A 274 7.26 -14.77 -7.23
C LEU A 274 7.24 -15.27 -8.68
N GLU A 275 6.60 -16.42 -8.94
CA GLU A 275 6.45 -16.98 -10.29
C GLU A 275 5.77 -15.98 -11.23
N PHE A 276 4.74 -15.27 -10.75
CA PHE A 276 4.12 -14.18 -11.49
C PHE A 276 5.12 -13.05 -11.79
N ARG A 277 5.91 -12.61 -10.81
CA ARG A 277 6.82 -11.47 -10.98
C ARG A 277 7.97 -11.79 -11.93
N GLU A 278 8.50 -13.00 -11.87
CA GLU A 278 9.56 -13.50 -12.77
C GLU A 278 9.05 -13.76 -14.18
N HIS A 279 7.73 -13.85 -14.36
CA HIS A 279 7.12 -14.06 -15.65
C HIS A 279 7.42 -12.89 -16.62
N PRO A 280 7.89 -13.14 -17.86
CA PRO A 280 8.22 -12.06 -18.81
C PRO A 280 7.07 -11.09 -19.14
N GLY A 281 5.83 -11.57 -19.02
CA GLY A 281 4.61 -10.79 -19.22
C GLY A 281 4.11 -10.03 -18.00
N SER A 282 4.82 -10.06 -16.85
CA SER A 282 4.35 -9.47 -15.59
C SER A 282 4.26 -7.94 -15.64
N ALA A 283 5.22 -7.29 -16.28
CA ALA A 283 5.21 -5.84 -16.49
C ALA A 283 4.04 -5.40 -17.39
N GLU A 284 3.80 -6.13 -18.48
CA GLU A 284 2.63 -5.91 -19.35
C GLU A 284 1.33 -6.11 -18.57
N ALA A 285 1.25 -7.16 -17.74
CA ALA A 285 0.09 -7.39 -16.87
C ALA A 285 -0.15 -6.23 -15.90
N ARG A 286 0.88 -5.71 -15.23
CA ARG A 286 0.77 -4.52 -14.37
C ARG A 286 0.20 -3.32 -15.13
N ALA A 287 0.72 -3.05 -16.32
CA ALA A 287 0.24 -1.94 -17.15
C ALA A 287 -1.24 -2.10 -17.52
N MET A 288 -1.63 -3.29 -17.97
CA MET A 288 -3.03 -3.58 -18.31
C MET A 288 -3.97 -3.44 -17.11
N LEU A 289 -3.56 -3.89 -15.92
CA LEU A 289 -4.37 -3.78 -14.71
C LEU A 289 -4.69 -2.31 -14.36
N ARG A 290 -3.71 -1.41 -14.52
CA ARG A 290 -3.88 0.04 -14.33
C ARG A 290 -4.77 0.65 -15.41
N GLU A 291 -4.53 0.28 -16.67
CA GLU A 291 -5.31 0.78 -17.82
C GLU A 291 -6.80 0.51 -17.67
N PHE A 292 -7.19 -0.66 -17.12
CA PHE A 292 -8.60 -0.99 -16.91
C PHE A 292 -9.29 -0.08 -15.89
N GLU A 293 -8.61 0.28 -14.80
CA GLU A 293 -9.14 1.23 -13.80
C GLU A 293 -9.18 2.66 -14.35
N GLU A 294 -8.13 3.08 -15.05
CA GLU A 294 -8.09 4.39 -15.70
C GLU A 294 -9.18 4.54 -16.76
N LYS A 295 -9.49 3.48 -17.52
CA LYS A 295 -10.60 3.49 -18.47
C LYS A 295 -11.95 3.58 -17.75
N ALA A 296 -12.17 2.78 -16.71
CA ALA A 296 -13.41 2.81 -15.94
C ALA A 296 -13.64 4.18 -15.27
N ALA A 297 -12.57 4.79 -14.74
CA ALA A 297 -12.69 6.07 -14.08
C ALA A 297 -12.90 7.27 -15.03
N ARG A 298 -12.43 7.17 -16.29
CA ARG A 298 -12.70 8.18 -17.33
C ARG A 298 -14.16 8.23 -17.75
N GLU A 299 -14.94 7.20 -17.46
CA GLU A 299 -16.38 7.16 -17.72
C GLU A 299 -17.19 7.95 -16.67
N GLU A 300 -16.52 8.58 -15.68
CA GLU A 300 -17.15 9.36 -14.61
C GLU A 300 -18.33 8.62 -13.94
N PRO A 301 -18.08 7.42 -13.38
CA PRO A 301 -19.14 6.60 -12.82
C PRO A 301 -19.85 7.33 -11.67
N GLU A 302 -21.19 7.22 -11.66
CA GLU A 302 -22.04 7.89 -10.66
C GLU A 302 -21.76 7.42 -9.23
N ASP A 303 -21.38 6.14 -9.07
CA ASP A 303 -21.06 5.53 -7.79
C ASP A 303 -19.99 4.42 -7.89
N ALA A 304 -19.62 3.87 -6.74
CA ALA A 304 -18.61 2.81 -6.63
C ALA A 304 -19.05 1.51 -7.33
N LEU A 305 -20.35 1.20 -7.38
CA LEU A 305 -20.86 0.00 -8.03
C LEU A 305 -20.73 0.11 -9.56
N ALA A 306 -21.12 1.26 -10.12
CA ALA A 306 -20.98 1.59 -11.53
C ALA A 306 -19.51 1.53 -11.96
N TYR A 307 -18.60 2.06 -11.14
CA TYR A 307 -17.16 1.94 -11.35
C TYR A 307 -16.71 0.47 -11.42
N MET A 308 -17.08 -0.36 -10.44
CA MET A 308 -16.71 -1.77 -10.40
C MET A 308 -17.26 -2.57 -11.59
N LEU A 309 -18.50 -2.30 -12.01
CA LEU A 309 -19.08 -2.90 -13.20
C LEU A 309 -18.32 -2.49 -14.48
N GLY A 310 -17.89 -1.23 -14.57
CA GLY A 310 -17.03 -0.75 -15.65
C GLY A 310 -15.69 -1.47 -15.71
N VAL A 311 -15.03 -1.66 -14.57
CA VAL A 311 -13.79 -2.44 -14.45
C VAL A 311 -14.01 -3.88 -14.91
N GLN A 312 -15.05 -4.57 -14.40
CA GLN A 312 -15.35 -5.96 -14.77
C GLN A 312 -15.63 -6.11 -16.27
N ARG A 313 -16.35 -5.16 -16.86
CA ARG A 313 -16.62 -5.14 -18.31
C ARG A 313 -15.32 -5.01 -19.11
N ASN A 314 -14.46 -4.06 -18.77
CA ASN A 314 -13.18 -3.83 -19.45
C ASN A 314 -12.26 -5.06 -19.38
N VAL A 315 -12.16 -5.68 -18.21
CA VAL A 315 -11.41 -6.93 -18.00
C VAL A 315 -11.98 -8.06 -18.86
N SER A 316 -13.29 -8.26 -18.83
CA SER A 316 -13.97 -9.33 -19.57
C SER A 316 -13.76 -9.18 -21.07
N GLU A 317 -13.97 -7.97 -21.62
CA GLU A 317 -13.75 -7.66 -23.03
C GLU A 317 -12.30 -7.95 -23.46
N ALA A 318 -11.31 -7.56 -22.65
CA ALA A 318 -9.91 -7.80 -22.95
C ALA A 318 -9.55 -9.30 -22.92
N LEU A 319 -10.06 -10.05 -21.93
CA LEU A 319 -9.84 -11.49 -21.83
C LEU A 319 -10.53 -12.25 -22.97
N PHE A 320 -11.78 -11.91 -23.32
CA PHE A 320 -12.48 -12.51 -24.44
C PHE A 320 -11.79 -12.21 -25.76
N SER A 321 -11.38 -10.96 -25.99
CA SER A 321 -10.63 -10.56 -27.19
C SER A 321 -9.30 -11.33 -27.29
N ALA A 322 -8.59 -11.52 -26.17
CA ALA A 322 -7.38 -12.33 -26.14
C ALA A 322 -7.65 -13.82 -26.43
N LEU A 323 -8.79 -14.37 -25.98
CA LEU A 323 -9.19 -15.75 -26.27
C LEU A 323 -9.65 -15.94 -27.72
N GLU A 324 -10.42 -15.00 -28.28
CA GLU A 324 -10.84 -15.03 -29.68
C GLU A 324 -9.65 -14.89 -30.63
N ALA A 325 -8.72 -13.97 -30.32
CA ALA A 325 -7.48 -13.85 -31.06
C ALA A 325 -6.70 -15.18 -31.05
N LYS A 326 -6.69 -15.92 -29.92
CA LYS A 326 -6.11 -17.27 -29.85
C LYS A 326 -6.90 -18.29 -30.67
N ARG A 327 -8.24 -18.30 -30.59
CA ARG A 327 -9.12 -19.24 -31.31
C ARG A 327 -9.03 -19.07 -32.82
N THR A 328 -9.17 -17.85 -33.32
CA THR A 328 -9.10 -17.53 -34.75
C THR A 328 -7.73 -17.91 -35.32
N ARG A 329 -6.65 -17.66 -34.58
CA ARG A 329 -5.29 -18.06 -34.96
C ARG A 329 -5.09 -19.58 -34.98
N TRP A 330 -5.74 -20.33 -34.10
CA TRP A 330 -5.68 -21.80 -34.11
C TRP A 330 -6.49 -22.40 -35.27
N LEU A 331 -7.69 -21.86 -35.54
CA LEU A 331 -8.52 -22.29 -36.66
C LEU A 331 -7.86 -21.98 -38.01
N THR A 332 -7.24 -20.81 -38.18
CA THR A 332 -6.47 -20.52 -39.40
C THR A 332 -5.25 -21.41 -39.55
N LYS A 333 -4.58 -21.79 -38.45
CA LYS A 333 -3.48 -22.78 -38.49
C LYS A 333 -3.97 -24.17 -38.92
N ILE A 334 -5.09 -24.65 -38.38
CA ILE A 334 -5.68 -25.93 -38.84
C ILE A 334 -6.10 -25.84 -40.30
N ALA A 335 -6.76 -24.75 -40.70
CA ALA A 335 -7.18 -24.57 -42.08
C ALA A 335 -5.98 -24.52 -43.02
N GLN A 336 -4.89 -23.83 -42.66
CA GLN A 336 -3.65 -23.79 -43.44
C GLN A 336 -2.95 -25.15 -43.49
N GLU A 337 -2.86 -25.89 -42.38
CA GLU A 337 -2.29 -27.25 -42.38
C GLU A 337 -3.17 -28.25 -43.14
N ALA A 338 -4.49 -28.15 -43.03
CA ALA A 338 -5.43 -28.95 -43.81
C ALA A 338 -5.34 -28.61 -45.31
N LEU A 339 -5.23 -27.35 -45.69
CA LEU A 339 -5.01 -26.93 -47.08
C LEU A 339 -3.66 -27.42 -47.64
N LYS A 340 -2.61 -27.48 -46.81
CA LYS A 340 -1.33 -28.10 -47.20
C LYS A 340 -1.44 -29.62 -47.36
N THR A 341 -2.31 -30.28 -46.59
CA THR A 341 -2.51 -31.73 -46.65
C THR A 341 -3.46 -32.15 -47.79
N VAL A 342 -4.30 -31.24 -48.30
CA VAL A 342 -5.27 -31.51 -49.37
C VAL A 342 -4.66 -31.46 -50.78
N VAL A 343 -3.41 -31.02 -50.95
CA VAL A 343 -2.64 -31.25 -52.19
C VAL A 343 -1.88 -32.57 -52.08
N GLY A 344 -2.60 -33.69 -52.10
CA GLY A 344 -1.98 -35.00 -51.88
C GLY A 344 -2.90 -36.22 -51.92
N ILE A 345 -3.91 -36.27 -52.79
CA ILE A 345 -4.50 -37.55 -53.24
C ILE A 345 -3.92 -37.88 -54.63
N VAL A 346 -2.59 -38.02 -54.70
CA VAL A 346 -1.88 -38.80 -55.71
C VAL A 346 -0.68 -39.42 -54.99
N PRO A 347 -0.55 -40.76 -54.92
CA PRO A 347 0.59 -41.40 -54.29
C PRO A 347 1.77 -41.34 -55.27
N ALA A 348 2.63 -40.33 -55.10
CA ALA A 348 3.94 -40.29 -55.73
C ALA A 348 4.99 -39.90 -54.68
N VAL A 349 5.95 -40.79 -54.50
CA VAL A 349 7.14 -40.62 -53.66
C VAL A 349 7.88 -39.35 -54.12
N GLY A 350 7.85 -38.29 -53.31
CA GLY A 350 8.48 -37.02 -53.66
C GLY A 350 8.41 -35.98 -52.55
N GLN A 351 9.54 -35.81 -51.86
CA GLN A 351 10.00 -34.68 -51.06
C GLN A 351 8.95 -33.66 -50.53
N PHE A 352 8.85 -33.63 -49.21
CA PHE A 352 8.29 -32.57 -48.38
C PHE A 352 8.82 -31.18 -48.77
N ALA A 353 8.14 -30.51 -49.70
CA ALA A 353 8.39 -29.11 -50.07
C ALA A 353 7.04 -28.39 -50.22
N GLY A 354 6.41 -28.04 -49.10
CA GLY A 354 5.09 -27.41 -49.15
C GLY A 354 4.51 -27.08 -47.78
N GLY A 355 5.28 -26.42 -46.91
CA GLY A 355 4.75 -26.05 -45.60
C GLY A 355 5.63 -25.17 -44.73
N ALA A 356 6.49 -24.33 -45.31
CA ALA A 356 7.37 -23.43 -44.56
C ALA A 356 6.64 -22.18 -44.02
N LEU A 357 5.58 -22.37 -43.22
CA LEU A 357 5.48 -21.54 -42.03
C LEU A 357 6.54 -22.13 -41.12
N THR A 358 7.71 -21.49 -41.13
CA THR A 358 8.92 -22.09 -40.57
C THR A 358 8.65 -22.45 -39.12
N ALA A 359 9.13 -23.62 -38.65
CA ALA A 359 9.02 -24.01 -37.24
C ALA A 359 9.48 -22.89 -36.28
N ALA A 360 10.36 -22.00 -36.77
CA ALA A 360 10.76 -20.75 -36.15
C ALA A 360 9.59 -19.76 -35.88
N GLU A 361 8.71 -19.48 -36.84
CA GLU A 361 7.56 -18.58 -36.64
C GLU A 361 6.56 -19.16 -35.64
N MET A 362 6.32 -20.47 -35.70
CA MET A 362 5.50 -21.16 -34.69
C MET A 362 6.15 -21.09 -33.29
N GLY A 363 7.47 -21.26 -33.21
CA GLY A 363 8.23 -21.14 -31.97
C GLY A 363 8.22 -19.71 -31.39
N VAL A 364 8.40 -18.69 -32.22
CA VAL A 364 8.33 -17.27 -31.82
C VAL A 364 6.93 -16.91 -31.31
N GLN A 365 5.88 -17.36 -32.00
CA GLN A 365 4.51 -17.08 -31.59
C GLN A 365 4.17 -17.77 -30.27
N TRP A 366 4.51 -19.04 -30.12
CA TRP A 366 4.29 -19.78 -28.88
C TRP A 366 5.05 -19.16 -27.71
N ARG A 367 6.29 -18.68 -27.94
CA ARG A 367 7.05 -17.92 -26.95
C ARG A 367 6.35 -16.61 -26.59
N ARG A 368 5.83 -15.85 -27.56
CA ARG A 368 5.05 -14.62 -27.29
C ARG A 368 3.80 -14.89 -26.45
N GLU A 369 3.06 -15.95 -26.77
CA GLU A 369 1.85 -16.32 -26.03
C GLU A 369 2.18 -16.73 -24.60
N ARG A 370 3.24 -17.53 -24.41
CA ARG A 370 3.77 -17.85 -23.07
C ARG A 370 4.28 -16.65 -22.32
N ASN A 371 4.78 -15.62 -23.00
CA ASN A 371 5.33 -14.41 -22.38
C ASN A 371 4.32 -13.27 -22.28
N SER A 372 3.04 -13.51 -22.57
CA SER A 372 1.99 -12.47 -22.55
C SER A 372 1.49 -12.16 -21.14
N TRP A 373 0.90 -10.98 -20.95
CA TRP A 373 0.21 -10.59 -19.72
C TRP A 373 -0.87 -11.60 -19.28
N THR A 374 -1.64 -12.15 -20.22
CA THR A 374 -2.67 -13.15 -19.90
C THR A 374 -2.06 -14.41 -19.30
N ALA A 375 -0.90 -14.85 -19.80
CA ALA A 375 -0.20 -16.02 -19.27
C ALA A 375 0.33 -15.74 -17.86
N ALA A 376 0.84 -14.52 -17.61
CA ALA A 376 1.28 -14.09 -16.29
C ALA A 376 0.12 -14.17 -15.28
N LEU A 377 -1.03 -13.56 -15.56
CA LEU A 377 -2.18 -13.58 -14.64
C LEU A 377 -2.73 -14.99 -14.39
N MET A 378 -2.59 -15.90 -15.36
CA MET A 378 -2.98 -17.30 -15.17
C MET A 378 -2.07 -18.05 -14.19
N VAL A 379 -0.85 -17.57 -13.91
CA VAL A 379 0.00 -18.12 -12.85
C VAL A 379 -0.69 -17.94 -11.50
N LEU A 380 -1.13 -16.72 -11.20
CA LEU A 380 -1.83 -16.40 -9.96
C LEU A 380 -3.16 -17.16 -9.84
N ARG A 381 -3.96 -17.15 -10.91
CA ARG A 381 -5.29 -17.77 -10.91
C ARG A 381 -5.29 -19.29 -10.73
N ARG A 382 -4.23 -20.00 -11.15
CA ARG A 382 -4.13 -21.45 -10.94
C ARG A 382 -3.85 -21.83 -9.49
N ARG A 383 -3.43 -20.87 -8.68
CA ARG A 383 -2.96 -21.05 -7.30
C ARG A 383 -3.88 -20.35 -6.29
N ALA A 384 -4.87 -19.61 -6.77
CA ALA A 384 -6.02 -19.08 -6.03
C ALA A 384 -7.14 -20.12 -6.08
#